data_AF-A0A6I5ZIX3-F1
#
_entry.id   AF-A0A6I5ZIX3-F1
#
_cell.length_a   1.000
_cell.length_b   1.000
_cell.length_c   1.000
_cell.angle_alpha   90.00
_cell.angle_beta   90.00
_cell.angle_gamma   90.00
#
_symmetry.space_group_name_H-M   'P 1'
#
loop_
_entity.id
_entity.type
_entity.pdbx_description
1 polymer ?
#
loop_
_entity_poly.entity_id
_entity_poly.type
_entity_poly.pdbx_seq_one_letter_code
_entity_poly.pdbx_strand_id
1 'polypeptide(L)'
;MVCRNLARRHADAATHGDCAQCGTAIDYLAPANGTSRRLTPVSKRLCDECRHRSASLYMSADALRRRDGGNCHLCGLLVPATAQKPHPLAPEVDHVLPISRGGTHDPENLALAHKTCNIAKGGRPATWRRDPAEVAPMLAEWNRDGLTEPPKTCSVADCERRPESHGMCQKHRRRVVKYGTTELPQHPTHCTADHCDKPARSRGMCRSHYRKHLIGDKRCAVADCSKQVHTRQLCRRHYQRFLDNRPG
;
A
#
# COMPACT_ATOMS: atom_id res chain seq x y z
N MET A 1 24.57 11.40 4.45
CA MET A 1 23.52 12.11 5.23
C MET A 1 22.25 11.25 5.22
N VAL A 2 22.10 10.42 6.25
CA VAL A 2 21.06 9.38 6.38
C VAL A 2 19.67 10.02 6.33
N CYS A 3 18.78 9.51 5.48
CA CYS A 3 17.43 10.05 5.34
C CYS A 3 16.72 9.99 6.70
N ARG A 4 16.43 11.17 7.26
CA ARG A 4 15.94 11.45 8.63
C ARG A 4 14.61 10.75 9.02
N ASN A 5 14.06 9.92 8.15
CA ASN A 5 12.78 9.22 8.30
C ASN A 5 12.90 7.70 8.52
N LEU A 6 14.08 7.07 8.31
CA LEU A 6 14.24 5.62 8.52
C LEU A 6 14.56 5.29 9.99
N ALA A 7 15.56 5.96 10.58
CA ALA A 7 15.95 5.80 11.99
C ALA A 7 14.89 6.27 13.00
N ARG A 8 13.88 7.02 12.56
CA ARG A 8 12.82 7.56 13.44
C ARG A 8 11.66 6.59 13.68
N ARG A 9 11.52 5.55 12.84
CA ARG A 9 10.41 4.59 12.95
C ARG A 9 10.80 3.26 13.55
N HIS A 10 12.06 2.85 13.44
CA HIS A 10 12.54 1.60 14.01
C HIS A 10 14.03 1.74 14.36
N ALA A 11 14.34 2.10 15.62
CA ALA A 11 15.72 2.12 16.12
C ALA A 11 16.28 0.68 16.26
N ASP A 12 15.38 -0.30 16.46
CA ASP A 12 15.69 -1.72 16.63
C ASP A 12 15.46 -2.54 15.34
N ALA A 13 15.15 -1.91 14.21
CA ALA A 13 15.00 -2.65 12.96
C ALA A 13 16.35 -3.18 12.50
N ALA A 14 16.36 -4.46 12.13
CA ALA A 14 17.50 -5.09 11.50
C ALA A 14 18.00 -4.22 10.32
N THR A 15 19.32 -4.01 10.25
CA THR A 15 19.98 -3.27 9.16
C THR A 15 20.11 -4.12 7.90
N HIS A 16 19.91 -5.43 8.06
CA HIS A 16 19.95 -6.42 7.01
C HIS A 16 18.79 -7.40 7.18
N GLY A 17 18.43 -8.12 6.13
CA GLY A 17 17.55 -9.28 6.21
C GLY A 17 17.86 -10.26 5.08
N ASP A 18 17.36 -11.48 5.16
CA ASP A 18 17.71 -12.48 4.17
C ASP A 18 16.70 -12.51 3.03
N CYS A 19 17.21 -12.69 1.81
CA CYS A 19 16.36 -12.98 0.66
C CYS A 19 15.57 -14.25 0.92
N ALA A 20 14.24 -14.16 0.87
CA ALA A 20 13.33 -15.28 1.10
C ALA A 20 13.48 -16.41 0.06
N GLN A 21 14.20 -16.18 -1.03
CA GLN A 21 14.39 -17.15 -2.11
C GLN A 21 15.78 -17.80 -2.12
N CYS A 22 16.85 -17.02 -1.92
CA CYS A 22 18.23 -17.53 -2.03
C CYS A 22 19.05 -17.38 -0.74
N GLY A 23 18.48 -16.79 0.32
CA GLY A 23 19.18 -16.54 1.58
C GLY A 23 20.25 -15.43 1.50
N THR A 24 20.50 -14.85 0.32
CA THR A 24 21.45 -13.73 0.18
C THR A 24 21.03 -12.55 1.04
N ALA A 25 21.98 -11.97 1.77
CA ALA A 25 21.75 -10.81 2.62
C ALA A 25 21.30 -9.59 1.79
N ILE A 26 20.23 -8.95 2.24
CA ILE A 26 19.68 -7.70 1.74
C ILE A 26 20.10 -6.60 2.71
N ASP A 27 20.94 -5.69 2.24
CA ASP A 27 21.31 -4.50 3.00
C ASP A 27 20.21 -3.43 2.90
N TYR A 28 19.56 -3.11 4.02
CA TYR A 28 18.54 -2.08 4.09
C TYR A 28 19.12 -0.65 4.13
N LEU A 29 20.42 -0.51 4.39
CA LEU A 29 21.16 0.74 4.33
C LEU A 29 21.69 1.04 2.92
N ALA A 30 21.63 0.08 2.01
CA ALA A 30 21.96 0.31 0.61
C ALA A 30 20.89 1.16 -0.10
N PRO A 31 21.27 1.95 -1.13
CA PRO A 31 20.34 2.62 -2.04
C PRO A 31 19.36 1.65 -2.68
N ALA A 32 18.06 1.96 -2.70
CA ALA A 32 17.01 1.07 -3.20
C ALA A 32 17.22 0.61 -4.66
N ASN A 33 17.84 1.47 -5.49
CA ASN A 33 18.05 1.23 -6.93
C ASN A 33 19.45 1.66 -7.42
N GLY A 34 20.50 1.54 -6.60
CA GLY A 34 21.90 1.89 -6.97
C GLY A 34 22.20 3.39 -7.13
N THR A 35 21.25 4.20 -7.60
CA THR A 35 21.38 5.66 -7.83
C THR A 35 20.46 6.50 -6.95
N SER A 36 19.55 5.86 -6.19
CA SER A 36 18.52 6.52 -5.40
C SER A 36 19.05 7.02 -4.05
N ARG A 37 18.67 8.23 -3.64
CA ARG A 37 18.89 8.72 -2.26
C ARG A 37 18.00 8.02 -1.22
N ARG A 38 17.07 7.17 -1.66
CA ARG A 38 16.19 6.39 -0.76
C ARG A 38 16.86 5.07 -0.43
N LEU A 39 16.87 4.77 0.87
CA LEU A 39 17.33 3.49 1.40
C LEU A 39 16.37 2.36 1.02
N THR A 40 16.90 1.15 0.96
CA THR A 40 16.14 -0.06 0.70
C THR A 40 15.11 -0.29 1.83
N PRO A 41 13.81 -0.51 1.51
CA PRO A 41 12.80 -0.73 2.55
C PRO A 41 13.05 -2.03 3.32
N VAL A 42 12.89 -2.01 4.65
CA VAL A 42 12.94 -3.21 5.52
C VAL A 42 11.87 -4.27 5.19
N SER A 43 10.89 -3.90 4.37
CA SER A 43 9.87 -4.83 3.85
C SER A 43 10.33 -5.59 2.59
N LYS A 44 11.51 -5.30 2.03
CA LYS A 44 12.04 -5.98 0.84
C LYS A 44 12.39 -7.41 1.22
N ARG A 45 11.74 -8.38 0.57
CA ARG A 45 11.93 -9.81 0.83
C ARG A 45 12.80 -10.55 -0.17
N LEU A 46 13.10 -9.93 -1.33
CA LEU A 46 13.91 -10.52 -2.38
C LEU A 46 15.10 -9.61 -2.70
N CYS A 47 16.28 -10.20 -2.91
CA CYS A 47 17.43 -9.48 -3.46
C CYS A 47 17.12 -8.98 -4.89
N ASP A 48 17.92 -8.04 -5.40
CA ASP A 48 17.65 -7.46 -6.72
C ASP A 48 17.72 -8.52 -7.82
N GLU A 49 18.67 -9.46 -7.77
CA GLU A 49 18.79 -10.52 -8.75
C GLU A 49 17.55 -11.44 -8.78
N CYS A 50 17.15 -12.00 -7.62
CA CYS A 50 15.94 -12.82 -7.52
C CYS A 50 14.70 -12.06 -7.98
N ARG A 51 14.59 -10.76 -7.68
CA ARG A 51 13.48 -9.92 -8.14
C ARG A 51 13.47 -9.77 -9.67
N HIS A 52 14.62 -9.49 -10.28
CA HIS A 52 14.72 -9.34 -11.74
C HIS A 52 14.44 -10.67 -12.45
N ARG A 53 15.06 -11.76 -11.99
CA ARG A 53 14.79 -13.11 -12.52
C ARG A 53 13.31 -13.46 -12.42
N SER A 54 12.70 -13.22 -11.26
CA SER A 54 11.27 -13.44 -11.03
C SER A 54 10.39 -12.64 -12.00
N ALA A 55 10.78 -11.42 -12.38
CA ALA A 55 10.04 -10.62 -13.35
C ALA A 55 10.22 -11.13 -14.78
N SER A 56 11.42 -11.59 -15.15
CA SER A 56 11.73 -12.10 -16.49
C SER A 56 11.07 -13.45 -16.79
N LEU A 57 10.89 -14.29 -15.77
CA LEU A 57 10.28 -15.62 -15.93
C LEU A 57 8.76 -15.63 -15.68
N TYR A 58 8.18 -14.50 -15.25
CA TYR A 58 6.77 -14.42 -14.89
C TYR A 58 5.85 -14.70 -16.10
N MET A 59 4.91 -15.62 -15.94
CA MET A 59 3.91 -15.94 -16.96
C MET A 59 2.60 -15.18 -16.73
N SER A 60 2.00 -14.65 -17.79
CA SER A 60 0.65 -14.08 -17.73
C SER A 60 -0.42 -15.18 -17.59
N ALA A 61 -1.61 -14.80 -17.12
CA ALA A 61 -2.73 -15.75 -17.02
C ALA A 61 -3.09 -16.37 -18.38
N ASP A 62 -2.96 -15.62 -19.48
CA ASP A 62 -3.18 -16.15 -20.83
C ASP A 62 -2.06 -17.10 -21.27
N ALA A 63 -0.82 -16.86 -20.85
CA ALA A 63 0.28 -17.77 -21.13
C ALA A 63 0.11 -19.09 -20.36
N LEU A 64 -0.29 -19.04 -19.09
CA LEU A 64 -0.63 -20.22 -18.29
C LEU A 64 -1.80 -20.99 -18.88
N ARG A 65 -2.84 -20.27 -19.33
CA ARG A 65 -3.99 -20.88 -20.03
C ARG A 65 -3.57 -21.66 -21.28
N ARG A 66 -2.64 -21.12 -22.07
CA ARG A 66 -2.10 -21.81 -23.25
C ARG A 66 -1.24 -23.02 -22.89
N ARG A 67 -0.50 -22.95 -21.78
CA ARG A 67 0.40 -24.02 -21.32
C ARG A 67 -0.37 -25.18 -20.67
N ASP A 68 -1.28 -24.86 -19.75
CA ASP A 68 -1.88 -25.83 -18.81
C ASP A 68 -3.38 -26.07 -19.05
N GLY A 69 -3.99 -25.33 -19.98
CA GLY A 69 -5.42 -25.36 -20.23
C GLY A 69 -6.22 -24.30 -19.47
N GLY A 70 -7.51 -24.25 -19.73
CA GLY A 70 -8.42 -23.20 -19.25
C GLY A 70 -8.96 -23.39 -17.84
N ASN A 71 -8.61 -24.46 -17.14
CA ASN A 71 -9.22 -24.84 -15.88
C ASN A 71 -8.45 -24.26 -14.69
N CYS A 72 -9.18 -23.88 -13.65
CA CYS A 72 -8.63 -23.40 -12.39
C CYS A 72 -7.96 -24.57 -11.66
N HIS A 73 -6.67 -24.45 -11.34
CA HIS A 73 -5.96 -25.55 -10.64
C HIS A 73 -6.46 -25.78 -9.20
N LEU A 74 -7.19 -24.83 -8.62
CA LEU A 74 -7.70 -24.90 -7.24
C LEU A 74 -9.04 -25.61 -7.10
N CYS A 75 -9.96 -25.43 -8.06
CA CYS A 75 -11.30 -26.04 -8.04
C CYS A 75 -11.59 -26.93 -9.26
N GLY A 76 -10.68 -27.02 -10.23
CA GLY A 76 -10.84 -27.83 -11.45
C GLY A 76 -11.80 -27.27 -12.50
N LEU A 77 -12.57 -26.22 -12.22
CA LEU A 77 -13.56 -25.66 -13.15
C LEU A 77 -12.96 -24.64 -14.12
N LEU A 78 -13.62 -24.43 -15.27
CA LEU A 78 -13.19 -23.48 -16.30
C LEU A 78 -13.05 -22.05 -15.76
N VAL A 79 -11.93 -21.40 -16.07
CA VAL A 79 -11.72 -19.96 -15.83
C VAL A 79 -12.14 -19.20 -17.09
N PRO A 80 -13.20 -18.38 -17.08
CA PRO A 80 -13.60 -17.63 -18.26
C PRO A 80 -12.49 -16.70 -18.74
N ALA A 81 -12.15 -16.74 -20.04
CA ALA A 81 -11.11 -15.88 -20.60
C ALA A 81 -11.53 -14.40 -20.68
N THR A 82 -12.82 -14.15 -20.81
CA THR A 82 -13.39 -12.81 -20.98
C THR A 82 -13.77 -12.13 -19.66
N ALA A 83 -13.70 -12.83 -18.53
CA ALA A 83 -14.00 -12.24 -17.22
C ALA A 83 -12.92 -11.22 -16.84
N GLN A 84 -13.31 -9.96 -16.68
CA GLN A 84 -12.38 -8.87 -16.34
C GLN A 84 -12.35 -8.59 -14.84
N LYS A 85 -11.20 -8.11 -14.33
CA LYS A 85 -11.10 -7.62 -12.96
C LYS A 85 -12.06 -6.42 -12.76
N PRO A 86 -12.79 -6.34 -11.63
CA PRO A 86 -12.61 -7.09 -10.38
C PRO A 86 -13.48 -8.37 -10.24
N HIS A 87 -14.08 -8.87 -11.33
CA HIS A 87 -15.03 -9.99 -11.30
C HIS A 87 -14.47 -11.22 -10.54
N PRO A 88 -15.28 -11.93 -9.74
CA PRO A 88 -14.81 -13.09 -8.96
C PRO A 88 -14.21 -14.21 -9.80
N LEU A 89 -14.73 -14.44 -11.01
CA LEU A 89 -14.24 -15.48 -11.95
C LEU A 89 -13.12 -14.99 -12.87
N ALA A 90 -12.64 -13.74 -12.72
CA ALA A 90 -11.56 -13.21 -13.55
C ALA A 90 -10.30 -14.08 -13.44
N PRO A 91 -9.54 -14.27 -14.53
CA PRO A 91 -8.32 -15.07 -14.52
C PRO A 91 -7.22 -14.37 -13.71
N GLU A 92 -6.59 -15.14 -12.83
CA GLU A 92 -5.42 -14.71 -12.06
C GLU A 92 -4.32 -15.77 -12.09
N VAL A 93 -3.10 -15.29 -11.93
CA VAL A 93 -1.91 -16.10 -11.73
C VAL A 93 -1.80 -16.39 -10.23
N ASP A 94 -2.01 -17.64 -9.83
CA ASP A 94 -1.80 -18.10 -8.46
C ASP A 94 -0.43 -18.75 -8.32
N HIS A 95 0.19 -18.52 -7.17
CA HIS A 95 1.43 -19.17 -6.77
C HIS A 95 1.11 -20.48 -6.07
N VAL A 96 1.41 -21.63 -6.68
CA VAL A 96 1.09 -22.96 -6.14
C VAL A 96 1.57 -23.09 -4.69
N LEU A 97 2.85 -22.85 -4.45
CA LEU A 97 3.41 -22.52 -3.14
C LEU A 97 3.32 -21.00 -2.93
N PRO A 98 2.62 -20.50 -1.90
CA PRO A 98 2.54 -19.06 -1.65
C PRO A 98 3.91 -18.43 -1.40
N ILE A 99 4.11 -17.19 -1.88
CA ILE A 99 5.35 -16.41 -1.65
C ILE A 99 5.65 -16.28 -0.14
N SER A 100 4.61 -16.13 0.68
CA SER A 100 4.75 -16.03 2.14
C SER A 100 5.31 -17.30 2.80
N ARG A 101 5.35 -18.42 2.07
CA ARG A 101 5.90 -19.72 2.47
C ARG A 101 7.07 -20.17 1.57
N GLY A 102 7.75 -19.22 0.90
CA GLY A 102 8.93 -19.50 0.09
C GLY A 102 8.66 -19.82 -1.38
N GLY A 103 7.42 -19.63 -1.87
CA GLY A 103 7.09 -19.76 -3.28
C GLY A 103 7.81 -18.74 -4.16
N THR A 104 8.28 -19.18 -5.33
CA THR A 104 8.96 -18.34 -6.32
C THR A 104 7.98 -17.83 -7.38
N HIS A 105 8.41 -16.87 -8.20
CA HIS A 105 7.68 -16.47 -9.40
C HIS A 105 8.09 -17.27 -10.65
N ASP A 106 8.84 -18.38 -10.47
CA ASP A 106 9.22 -19.23 -11.57
C ASP A 106 7.96 -19.89 -12.19
N PRO A 107 7.91 -20.08 -13.52
CA PRO A 107 6.78 -20.66 -14.25
C PRO A 107 6.18 -21.91 -13.62
N GLU A 108 7.02 -22.76 -13.04
CA GLU A 108 6.64 -24.03 -12.42
C GLU A 108 5.82 -23.84 -11.14
N ASN A 109 5.99 -22.71 -10.46
CA ASN A 109 5.20 -22.33 -9.27
C ASN A 109 3.98 -21.48 -9.62
N LEU A 110 3.71 -21.22 -10.91
CA LEU A 110 2.57 -20.43 -11.36
C LEU A 110 1.50 -21.32 -12.00
N ALA A 111 0.25 -21.11 -11.63
CA ALA A 111 -0.90 -21.80 -12.21
C ALA A 111 -2.10 -20.87 -12.38
N LEU A 112 -2.97 -21.19 -13.34
CA LEU A 112 -4.18 -20.43 -13.61
C LEU A 112 -5.23 -20.69 -12.52
N ALA A 113 -5.79 -19.62 -11.94
CA ALA A 113 -6.90 -19.71 -10.99
C ALA A 113 -7.97 -18.64 -11.25
N HIS A 114 -9.19 -18.87 -10.76
CA HIS A 114 -10.15 -17.77 -10.59
C HIS A 114 -9.65 -16.82 -9.50
N LYS A 115 -9.91 -15.52 -9.65
CA LYS A 115 -9.65 -14.49 -8.62
C LYS A 115 -10.23 -14.88 -7.26
N THR A 116 -11.47 -15.35 -7.21
CA THR A 116 -12.13 -15.77 -5.95
C THR A 116 -11.44 -16.97 -5.32
N CYS A 117 -11.01 -17.95 -6.11
CA CYS A 117 -10.31 -19.14 -5.62
C CYS A 117 -8.90 -18.80 -5.12
N ASN A 118 -8.18 -17.94 -5.84
CA ASN A 118 -6.87 -17.42 -5.45
C ASN A 118 -6.94 -16.66 -4.11
N ILE A 119 -7.90 -15.74 -3.97
CA ILE A 119 -8.15 -15.01 -2.72
C ILE A 119 -8.51 -15.97 -1.58
N ALA A 120 -9.39 -16.95 -1.85
CA ALA A 120 -9.77 -17.94 -0.86
C ALA A 120 -8.55 -18.75 -0.40
N LYS A 121 -7.69 -19.23 -1.31
CA LYS A 121 -6.45 -19.95 -0.98
C LYS A 121 -5.52 -19.10 -0.12
N GLY A 122 -5.22 -17.87 -0.55
CA GLY A 122 -4.30 -16.98 0.14
C GLY A 122 -2.96 -17.66 0.46
N GLY A 123 -2.62 -17.74 1.75
CA GLY A 123 -1.39 -18.39 2.22
C GLY A 123 -1.48 -19.90 2.45
N ARG A 124 -2.62 -20.56 2.22
CA ARG A 124 -2.78 -22.00 2.52
C ARG A 124 -1.79 -22.88 1.73
N PRO A 125 -1.49 -24.10 2.21
CA PRO A 125 -0.52 -24.99 1.56
C PRO A 125 -0.94 -25.35 0.13
N ALA A 126 0.02 -25.78 -0.69
CA ALA A 126 -0.20 -26.14 -2.09
C ALA A 126 -1.20 -27.29 -2.28
N THR A 127 -1.45 -28.09 -1.24
CA THR A 127 -2.44 -29.17 -1.22
C THR A 127 -3.88 -28.67 -1.06
N TRP A 128 -4.08 -27.40 -0.70
CA TRP A 128 -5.42 -26.85 -0.54
C TRP A 128 -6.16 -26.85 -1.89
N ARG A 129 -7.42 -27.27 -1.86
CA ARG A 129 -8.33 -27.24 -2.99
C ARG A 129 -9.63 -26.58 -2.54
N ARG A 130 -10.31 -25.94 -3.48
CA ARG A 130 -11.65 -25.40 -3.26
C ARG A 130 -12.67 -26.38 -3.79
N ASP A 131 -13.75 -26.58 -3.04
CA ASP A 131 -14.86 -27.41 -3.48
C ASP A 131 -15.46 -26.83 -4.80
N PRO A 132 -15.50 -27.61 -5.90
CA PRO A 132 -16.14 -27.20 -7.14
C PRO A 132 -17.60 -26.78 -6.96
N ALA A 133 -18.32 -27.38 -6.02
CA ALA A 133 -19.74 -27.09 -5.77
C ALA A 133 -19.98 -25.65 -5.29
N GLU A 134 -19.00 -25.01 -4.66
CA GLU A 134 -19.09 -23.59 -4.27
C GLU A 134 -18.94 -22.64 -5.47
N VAL A 135 -18.25 -23.07 -6.52
CA VAL A 135 -17.88 -22.23 -7.66
C VAL A 135 -18.81 -22.45 -8.85
N ALA A 136 -19.37 -23.65 -8.97
CA ALA A 136 -20.28 -24.03 -10.06
C ALA A 136 -21.49 -23.08 -10.21
N PRO A 137 -22.18 -22.62 -9.15
CA PRO A 137 -23.27 -21.66 -9.28
C PRO A 137 -22.82 -20.33 -9.89
N MET A 138 -21.65 -19.84 -9.51
CA MET A 138 -21.09 -18.59 -10.05
C MET A 138 -20.78 -18.72 -11.55
N LEU A 139 -20.29 -19.89 -11.97
CA LEU A 139 -20.03 -20.19 -13.39
C LEU A 139 -21.33 -20.36 -14.18
N ALA A 140 -22.34 -21.01 -13.59
CA ALA A 140 -23.65 -21.13 -14.20
C ALA A 140 -24.31 -19.75 -14.41
N GLU A 141 -24.22 -18.87 -13.41
CA GLU A 141 -24.65 -17.48 -13.51
C GLU A 141 -23.89 -16.73 -14.62
N TRP A 142 -22.56 -16.81 -14.62
CA TRP A 142 -21.72 -16.23 -15.68
C TRP A 142 -22.08 -16.70 -17.08
N ASN A 143 -22.40 -18.00 -17.25
CA ASN A 143 -22.77 -18.57 -18.54
C ASN A 143 -24.18 -18.13 -19.00
N ARG A 144 -25.10 -17.86 -18.07
CA ARG A 144 -26.44 -17.33 -18.41
C ARG A 144 -26.39 -15.84 -18.77
N ASP A 145 -25.65 -15.07 -17.98
CA ASP A 145 -25.73 -13.61 -17.99
C ASP A 145 -24.65 -12.96 -18.85
N GLY A 146 -24.11 -13.71 -19.83
CA GLY A 146 -22.97 -13.36 -20.67
C GLY A 146 -22.63 -11.87 -20.73
N LEU A 147 -21.44 -11.52 -20.21
CA LEU A 147 -20.87 -10.16 -20.25
C LEU A 147 -21.85 -9.04 -19.85
N THR A 148 -22.45 -9.10 -18.65
CA THR A 148 -22.93 -7.86 -18.04
C THR A 148 -21.74 -6.93 -17.87
N GLU A 149 -21.63 -5.93 -18.75
CA GLU A 149 -20.51 -4.99 -18.72
C GLU A 149 -20.49 -4.33 -17.34
N PRO A 150 -19.34 -4.35 -16.63
CA PRO A 150 -19.25 -3.64 -15.36
C PRO A 150 -19.60 -2.17 -15.60
N PRO A 151 -20.30 -1.52 -14.64
CA PRO A 151 -20.73 -0.15 -14.82
C PRO A 151 -19.53 0.73 -15.20
N LYS A 152 -19.66 1.48 -16.30
CA LYS A 152 -18.56 2.29 -16.83
C LYS A 152 -18.28 3.51 -15.95
N THR A 153 -19.24 3.88 -15.10
CA THR A 153 -19.21 5.08 -14.26
C THR A 153 -19.36 4.73 -12.78
N CYS A 154 -18.90 5.65 -11.92
CA CYS A 154 -18.97 5.49 -10.48
C CYS A 154 -20.42 5.58 -10.01
N SER A 155 -20.78 4.79 -9.00
CA SER A 155 -22.11 4.77 -8.37
C SER A 155 -22.45 6.05 -7.58
N VAL A 156 -21.59 7.06 -7.59
CA VAL A 156 -21.83 8.32 -6.90
C VAL A 156 -22.35 9.29 -7.94
N ALA A 157 -23.48 9.93 -7.63
CA ALA A 157 -24.09 10.93 -8.51
C ALA A 157 -23.05 11.95 -9.00
N ASP A 158 -23.17 12.33 -10.26
CA ASP A 158 -22.28 13.30 -10.92
C ASP A 158 -20.79 12.90 -10.91
N CYS A 159 -20.50 11.59 -10.91
CA CYS A 159 -19.14 11.07 -10.99
C CYS A 159 -18.94 10.14 -12.20
N GLU A 160 -18.37 10.69 -13.26
CA GLU A 160 -18.07 9.96 -14.50
C GLU A 160 -16.80 9.09 -14.42
N ARG A 161 -16.13 9.04 -13.27
CA ARG A 161 -14.90 8.26 -13.13
C ARG A 161 -15.21 6.77 -13.18
N ARG A 162 -14.36 6.02 -13.88
CA ARG A 162 -14.42 4.56 -13.92
C ARG A 162 -14.37 3.94 -12.50
N PRO A 163 -15.26 3.00 -12.17
CA PRO A 163 -15.19 2.28 -10.91
C PRO A 163 -14.07 1.24 -10.91
N GLU A 164 -13.36 1.13 -9.79
CA GLU A 164 -12.29 0.12 -9.60
C GLU A 164 -12.81 -1.10 -8.83
N SER A 165 -13.75 -0.90 -7.90
CA SER A 165 -14.28 -1.96 -7.03
C SER A 165 -15.60 -1.53 -6.39
N HIS A 166 -16.53 -2.48 -6.20
CA HIS A 166 -17.86 -2.25 -5.59
C HIS A 166 -18.67 -1.11 -6.27
N GLY A 167 -18.55 -0.95 -7.59
CA GLY A 167 -19.25 0.11 -8.32
C GLY A 167 -18.75 1.54 -8.06
N MET A 168 -17.70 1.74 -7.25
CA MET A 168 -17.17 3.07 -6.93
C MET A 168 -15.79 3.31 -7.53
N CYS A 169 -15.50 4.57 -7.88
CA CYS A 169 -14.15 4.99 -8.21
C CYS A 169 -13.24 4.94 -6.97
N GLN A 170 -11.93 4.83 -7.19
CA GLN A 170 -10.93 4.74 -6.11
C GLN A 170 -11.07 5.86 -5.07
N LYS A 171 -11.32 7.09 -5.52
CA LYS A 171 -11.45 8.26 -4.63
C LYS A 171 -12.64 8.12 -3.68
N HIS A 172 -13.81 7.73 -4.19
CA HIS A 172 -15.01 7.55 -3.37
C HIS A 172 -14.88 6.34 -2.45
N ARG A 173 -14.34 5.21 -2.93
CA ARG A 173 -14.08 4.05 -2.06
C ARG A 173 -13.17 4.40 -0.90
N ARG A 174 -12.08 5.14 -1.14
CA ARG A 174 -11.16 5.59 -0.08
C ARG A 174 -11.83 6.53 0.93
N ARG A 175 -12.75 7.39 0.50
CA ARG A 175 -13.50 8.28 1.39
C ARG A 175 -14.46 7.50 2.27
N VAL A 176 -15.23 6.56 1.70
CA VAL A 176 -16.15 5.71 2.46
C VAL A 176 -15.41 4.92 3.52
N VAL A 177 -14.27 4.30 3.17
CA VAL A 177 -13.46 3.55 4.15
C VAL A 177 -12.90 4.43 5.27
N LYS A 178 -12.52 5.67 4.96
CA LYS A 178 -11.86 6.56 5.92
C LYS A 178 -12.82 7.39 6.78
N TYR A 179 -13.94 7.82 6.19
CA TYR A 179 -14.85 8.81 6.76
C TYR A 179 -16.31 8.32 6.84
N GLY A 180 -16.62 7.13 6.33
CA GLY A 180 -17.99 6.61 6.26
C GLY A 180 -18.87 7.25 5.19
N THR A 181 -18.36 8.23 4.42
CA THR A 181 -19.11 8.98 3.40
C THR A 181 -18.31 9.15 2.11
N THR A 182 -19.00 9.42 0.99
CA THR A 182 -18.42 9.75 -0.31
C THR A 182 -18.00 11.22 -0.42
N GLU A 183 -18.53 12.07 0.45
CA GLU A 183 -18.19 13.48 0.55
C GLU A 183 -16.84 13.70 1.23
N LEU A 184 -16.16 14.80 0.88
CA LEU A 184 -14.96 15.21 1.61
C LEU A 184 -15.39 15.99 2.86
N PRO A 185 -14.86 15.66 4.04
CA PRO A 185 -15.08 16.49 5.22
C PRO A 185 -14.67 17.93 4.93
N GLN A 186 -15.59 18.86 5.19
CA GLN A 186 -15.32 20.28 5.08
C GLN A 186 -14.31 20.68 6.17
N HIS A 187 -13.27 21.42 5.78
CA HIS A 187 -12.31 21.99 6.73
C HIS A 187 -12.68 23.46 7.00
N PRO A 188 -12.57 23.95 8.25
CA PRO A 188 -12.82 25.35 8.56
C PRO A 188 -11.96 26.27 7.70
N THR A 189 -12.56 27.30 7.10
CA THR A 189 -11.86 28.31 6.30
C THR A 189 -11.17 29.35 7.19
N HIS A 190 -11.71 29.58 8.39
CA HIS A 190 -11.18 30.49 9.39
C HIS A 190 -10.72 29.75 10.65
N CYS A 191 -9.87 30.41 11.42
CA CYS A 191 -9.30 29.86 12.64
C CYS A 191 -10.39 29.53 13.65
N THR A 192 -10.42 28.31 14.17
CA THR A 192 -11.36 27.87 15.21
C THR A 192 -10.94 28.32 16.61
N ALA A 193 -10.06 29.31 16.73
CA ALA A 193 -9.63 29.82 18.03
C ALA A 193 -10.54 30.99 18.40
N ASP A 194 -10.88 31.11 19.68
CA ASP A 194 -11.78 32.15 20.17
C ASP A 194 -11.32 33.54 19.69
N HIS A 195 -12.27 34.28 19.13
CA HIS A 195 -12.08 35.63 18.61
C HIS A 195 -10.94 35.76 17.57
N CYS A 196 -10.87 34.82 16.61
CA CYS A 196 -9.85 34.84 15.56
C CYS A 196 -10.41 34.56 14.15
N ASP A 197 -10.59 35.63 13.37
CA ASP A 197 -11.08 35.52 11.98
C ASP A 197 -9.97 35.33 10.95
N LYS A 198 -8.76 34.93 11.38
CA LYS A 198 -7.64 34.70 10.45
C LYS A 198 -7.88 33.42 9.64
N PRO A 199 -7.45 33.36 8.37
CA PRO A 199 -7.62 32.16 7.56
C PRO A 199 -6.91 30.96 8.19
N ALA A 200 -7.63 29.86 8.29
CA ALA A 200 -7.08 28.59 8.76
C ALA A 200 -6.06 28.05 7.76
N ARG A 201 -4.99 27.44 8.28
CA ARG A 201 -3.91 26.84 7.48
C ARG A 201 -3.80 25.35 7.71
N SER A 202 -3.82 24.90 8.97
CA SER A 202 -3.73 23.48 9.32
C SER A 202 -4.54 23.20 10.57
N ARG A 203 -5.25 22.06 10.60
CA ARG A 203 -6.13 21.63 11.71
C ARG A 203 -7.17 22.69 12.12
N GLY A 204 -7.68 23.46 11.17
CA GLY A 204 -8.64 24.55 11.47
C GLY A 204 -8.02 25.75 12.17
N MET A 205 -6.69 25.87 12.29
CA MET A 205 -6.02 26.98 12.97
C MET A 205 -5.21 27.85 12.01
N CYS A 206 -5.15 29.16 12.27
CA CYS A 206 -4.27 30.08 11.54
C CYS A 206 -2.79 29.77 11.84
N ARG A 207 -1.86 30.32 11.05
CA ARG A 207 -0.41 30.06 11.20
C ARG A 207 0.10 30.34 12.64
N SER A 208 -0.41 31.38 13.29
CA SER A 208 -0.02 31.75 14.66
C SER A 208 -0.56 30.74 15.68
N HIS A 209 -1.86 30.45 15.64
CA HIS A 209 -2.49 29.50 16.57
C HIS A 209 -2.01 28.07 16.36
N TYR A 210 -1.78 27.65 15.12
CA TYR A 210 -1.17 26.36 14.83
C TYR A 210 0.26 26.27 15.38
N ARG A 211 1.07 27.33 15.24
CA ARG A 211 2.41 27.39 15.84
C ARG A 211 2.35 27.30 17.37
N LYS A 212 1.45 28.05 18.01
CA LYS A 212 1.24 28.00 19.46
C LYS A 212 0.83 26.59 19.91
N HIS A 213 -0.11 25.96 19.21
CA HIS A 213 -0.54 24.58 19.47
C HIS A 213 0.61 23.56 19.36
N LEU A 214 1.50 23.70 18.37
CA LEU A 214 2.67 22.82 18.22
C LEU A 214 3.71 23.01 19.34
N ILE A 215 3.89 24.25 19.82
CA ILE A 215 4.82 24.59 20.90
C ILE A 215 4.24 24.14 22.25
N GLY A 216 2.95 24.40 22.51
CA GLY A 216 2.30 24.13 23.80
C GLY A 216 3.10 24.74 24.97
N ASP A 217 3.22 24.00 26.06
CA ASP A 217 3.98 24.40 27.26
C ASP A 217 5.44 23.91 27.24
N LYS A 218 5.95 23.49 26.08
CA LYS A 218 7.32 22.97 25.96
C LYS A 218 8.35 24.03 26.34
N ARG A 219 9.26 23.66 27.25
CA ARG A 219 10.38 24.48 27.72
C ARG A 219 11.67 24.16 26.97
N CYS A 220 12.59 25.12 27.00
CA CYS A 220 13.88 25.01 26.36
C CYS A 220 14.64 23.78 26.87
N ALA A 221 15.25 23.02 25.96
CA ALA A 221 16.05 21.83 26.28
C ALA A 221 17.41 22.14 26.93
N VAL A 222 17.72 23.41 27.22
CA VAL A 222 18.99 23.79 27.87
C VAL A 222 18.75 23.75 29.37
N ALA A 223 19.66 23.12 30.12
CA ALA A 223 19.62 23.07 31.57
C ALA A 223 19.43 24.47 32.17
N ASP A 224 18.63 24.53 33.24
CA ASP A 224 18.30 25.76 33.97
C ASP A 224 17.62 26.86 33.13
N CYS A 225 17.05 26.49 31.97
CA CYS A 225 16.31 27.42 31.12
C CYS A 225 14.81 27.17 31.17
N SER A 226 14.09 27.98 31.95
CA SER A 226 12.63 27.94 32.06
C SER A 226 11.88 28.55 30.86
N LYS A 227 12.60 29.14 29.89
CA LYS A 227 12.01 29.86 28.75
C LYS A 227 11.31 28.89 27.79
N GLN A 228 10.21 29.34 27.19
CA GLN A 228 9.44 28.58 26.21
C GLN A 228 10.25 28.31 24.93
N VAL A 229 10.00 27.15 24.31
CA VAL A 229 10.62 26.78 23.03
C VAL A 229 10.19 27.73 21.92
N HIS A 230 11.17 28.20 21.13
CA HIS A 230 10.95 28.97 19.91
C HIS A 230 11.00 28.09 18.65
N THR A 231 12.06 27.27 18.51
CA THR A 231 12.27 26.28 17.44
C THR A 231 13.42 25.34 17.84
N ARG A 232 13.49 24.14 17.24
CA ARG A 232 14.50 23.09 17.55
C ARG A 232 14.63 22.75 19.05
N GLN A 233 13.54 22.81 19.82
CA GLN A 233 13.54 22.62 21.28
C GLN A 233 14.36 23.66 22.06
N LEU A 234 14.80 24.74 21.42
CA LEU A 234 15.55 25.83 22.04
C LEU A 234 14.68 27.09 22.16
N CYS A 235 14.87 27.85 23.23
CA CYS A 235 14.33 29.20 23.33
C CYS A 235 15.01 30.11 22.30
N ARG A 236 14.43 31.28 22.01
CA ARG A 236 14.96 32.21 20.98
C ARG A 236 16.44 32.56 21.19
N ARG A 237 16.86 32.78 22.44
CA ARG A 237 18.25 33.10 22.80
C ARG A 237 19.19 31.93 22.54
N HIS A 238 18.84 30.72 23.00
CA HIS A 238 19.68 29.54 22.80
C HIS A 238 19.68 29.08 21.35
N TYR A 239 18.60 29.30 20.62
CA TYR A 239 18.56 29.08 19.17
C TYR A 239 19.49 30.04 18.42
N GLN A 240 19.54 31.33 18.82
CA GLN A 240 20.46 32.29 18.21
C GLN A 240 21.93 31.90 18.48
N ARG A 241 22.27 31.62 19.74
CA ARG A 241 23.61 31.10 20.11
C ARG A 241 23.99 29.84 19.34
N PHE A 242 23.02 28.94 19.10
CA PHE A 242 23.23 27.75 18.28
C PHE A 242 23.53 28.09 16.81
N LEU A 243 22.91 29.12 16.24
CA LEU A 243 23.22 29.58 14.88
C LEU A 243 24.60 30.24 14.81
N ASP A 244 24.94 31.06 15.81
CA ASP A 244 26.21 31.79 15.87
C ASP A 244 27.41 30.83 16.03
N ASN A 245 27.20 29.70 16.73
CA ASN A 245 28.22 28.67 16.98
C ASN A 245 28.20 27.50 15.98
N ARG A 246 27.50 27.64 14.84
CA ARG A 246 27.40 26.56 13.87
C ARG A 246 28.71 26.50 13.04
N PRO A 247 29.47 25.39 13.06
CA PRO A 247 30.61 25.25 12.15
C PRO A 247 30.10 25.28 10.71
N GLY A 248 30.79 26.06 9.87
CA GLY A 248 30.52 26.19 8.43
C GLY A 248 30.59 24.88 7.69
#